data_AF-A0A9E1FAD7-F1
#
_entry.id   AF-A0A9E1FAD7-F1
#
_cell.length_a   1.000
_cell.length_b   1.000
_cell.length_c   1.000
_cell.angle_alpha   90.00
_cell.angle_beta   90.00
_cell.angle_gamma   90.00
#
_symmetry.space_group_name_H-M   'P 1'
#
loop_
_entity.id
_entity.type
_entity.pdbx_description
1 polymer ?
#
loop_
_entity_poly.entity_id
_entity_poly.type
_entity_poly.pdbx_seq_one_letter_code
_entity_poly.pdbx_strand_id
1 'polypeptide(L)'
;MKYSVFLISRIKQYYQSSKVIFCIFVMGSLMLNLLIIYMYGNTVRYMRTKHVNTPYYCTYRVSLKDGDYSALSGALDGILQDTDIKDIVFSSRWKEEKISKTFSASKNNDAGLAWQKLKGRIHFTESEIQNRESCVIAAYYQGGGYSAVNTGDTISCGSLGEFNVVGVGTFNSDYYIPSTLFEALHLPVDYIDIILAERLPMEEHQPFMNKLSAIPGAKQVLPAYGVADDIQYLSNNILSIFILYIFSITALLFSSILPP
;
A
#
# COMPACT_ATOMS: atom_id res chain seq x y z
N MET A 1 9.55 -25.83 -44.56
CA MET A 1 8.75 -25.73 -45.80
C MET A 1 7.59 -26.71 -45.88
N LYS A 2 7.78 -28.05 -45.77
CA LYS A 2 6.67 -29.04 -45.88
C LYS A 2 5.52 -28.81 -44.88
N TYR A 3 5.84 -28.53 -43.62
CA TYR A 3 4.84 -28.25 -42.58
C TYR A 3 4.01 -27.00 -42.85
N SER A 4 4.63 -25.94 -43.37
CA SER A 4 3.97 -24.67 -43.71
C SER A 4 2.95 -24.85 -44.84
N VAL A 5 3.29 -25.65 -45.86
CA VAL A 5 2.39 -25.95 -46.98
C VAL A 5 1.19 -26.77 -46.53
N PHE A 6 1.39 -27.76 -45.65
CA PHE A 6 0.31 -28.53 -45.04
C PHE A 6 -0.63 -27.66 -44.19
N LEU A 7 -0.06 -26.71 -43.44
CA LEU A 7 -0.82 -25.80 -42.59
C LEU A 7 -1.71 -24.87 -43.43
N ILE A 8 -1.16 -24.30 -44.51
CA ILE A 8 -1.89 -23.45 -45.46
C ILE A 8 -2.99 -24.24 -46.17
N SER A 9 -2.71 -25.48 -46.58
CA SER A 9 -3.70 -26.37 -47.20
C SER A 9 -4.87 -26.65 -46.27
N ARG A 10 -4.63 -26.97 -44.99
CA ARG A 10 -5.69 -27.17 -44.00
C ARG A 10 -6.51 -25.90 -43.75
N ILE A 11 -5.86 -24.75 -43.62
CA ILE A 11 -6.55 -23.45 -43.45
C ILE A 11 -7.51 -23.21 -44.61
N LYS A 12 -7.07 -23.47 -45.84
CA LYS A 12 -7.87 -23.31 -47.05
C LYS A 12 -9.07 -24.26 -47.07
N GLN A 13 -8.88 -25.49 -46.59
CA GLN A 13 -9.93 -26.50 -46.50
C GLN A 13 -10.99 -26.12 -45.44
N TYR A 14 -10.58 -25.65 -44.26
CA TYR A 14 -11.50 -25.17 -43.22
C TYR A 14 -12.33 -23.95 -43.68
N TYR A 15 -11.71 -23.01 -44.41
CA TYR A 15 -12.42 -21.87 -44.99
C TYR A 15 -13.48 -22.28 -46.01
N GLN A 16 -13.21 -23.33 -46.79
CA GLN A 16 -14.13 -23.85 -47.80
C GLN A 16 -15.29 -24.64 -47.19
N SER A 17 -15.05 -25.43 -46.12
CA SER A 17 -16.08 -26.24 -45.47
C SER A 17 -17.10 -25.42 -44.67
N SER A 18 -16.65 -24.43 -43.87
CA SER A 18 -17.57 -23.56 -43.13
C SER A 18 -16.96 -22.22 -42.78
N LYS A 19 -17.37 -21.18 -43.53
CA LYS A 19 -16.91 -19.80 -43.32
C LYS A 19 -17.22 -19.28 -41.92
N VAL A 20 -18.34 -19.68 -41.33
CA VAL A 20 -18.76 -19.25 -39.98
C VAL A 20 -17.80 -19.81 -38.92
N ILE A 21 -17.52 -21.11 -38.97
CA ILE A 21 -16.61 -21.77 -38.03
C ILE A 21 -15.19 -21.21 -38.19
N PHE A 22 -14.76 -20.96 -39.43
CA PHE A 22 -13.47 -20.35 -39.70
C PHE A 22 -13.35 -18.93 -39.11
N CYS A 23 -14.36 -18.08 -39.29
CA CYS A 23 -14.37 -16.73 -38.71
C CYS A 23 -14.35 -16.76 -37.17
N ILE A 24 -15.12 -17.67 -36.55
CA ILE A 24 -15.11 -17.85 -35.08
C ILE A 24 -13.73 -18.31 -34.60
N PHE A 25 -13.09 -19.22 -35.31
CA PHE A 25 -11.74 -19.69 -34.99
C PHE A 25 -10.70 -18.56 -35.07
N VAL A 26 -10.71 -17.78 -36.17
CA VAL A 26 -9.78 -16.66 -36.34
C VAL A 26 -10.00 -15.60 -35.26
N MET A 27 -11.24 -15.19 -35.02
CA MET A 27 -11.57 -14.19 -33.99
C MET A 27 -11.19 -14.69 -32.59
N GLY A 28 -11.49 -15.96 -32.26
CA GLY A 28 -11.12 -16.56 -30.98
C GLY A 28 -9.61 -16.62 -30.78
N SER A 29 -8.85 -16.98 -31.81
CA SER A 29 -7.39 -17.01 -31.76
C SER A 29 -6.79 -15.60 -31.62
N LEU A 30 -7.38 -14.59 -32.28
CA LEU A 30 -6.97 -13.19 -32.16
C LEU A 30 -7.25 -12.65 -30.75
N MET A 31 -8.43 -12.93 -30.19
CA MET A 31 -8.77 -12.54 -28.82
C MET A 31 -7.85 -13.23 -27.80
N LEU A 32 -7.52 -14.51 -28.00
CA LEU A 32 -6.60 -15.24 -27.14
C LEU A 32 -5.19 -14.62 -27.16
N ASN A 33 -4.67 -14.27 -28.34
CA ASN A 33 -3.38 -13.60 -28.47
C ASN A 33 -3.37 -12.21 -27.81
N LEU A 34 -4.41 -11.40 -28.05
CA LEU A 34 -4.55 -10.09 -27.41
C LEU A 34 -4.61 -10.21 -25.89
N LEU A 35 -5.30 -11.22 -25.38
CA LEU A 35 -5.32 -11.49 -23.95
C LEU A 35 -3.95 -11.93 -23.43
N ILE A 36 -3.25 -12.84 -24.09
CA ILE A 36 -1.90 -13.27 -23.66
C ILE A 36 -0.97 -12.05 -23.57
N ILE A 37 -1.02 -11.16 -24.55
CA ILE A 37 -0.24 -9.91 -24.54
C ILE A 37 -0.67 -9.01 -23.38
N TYR A 38 -1.97 -8.82 -23.17
CA TYR A 38 -2.51 -8.04 -22.06
C TYR A 38 -2.06 -8.61 -20.70
N MET A 39 -2.17 -9.92 -20.52
CA MET A 39 -1.77 -10.63 -19.30
C MET A 39 -0.27 -10.56 -19.09
N TYR A 40 0.54 -10.77 -20.13
CA TYR A 40 1.99 -10.65 -20.04
C TYR A 40 2.40 -9.22 -19.67
N GLY A 41 1.87 -8.20 -20.35
CA GLY A 41 2.17 -6.81 -20.05
C GLY A 41 1.80 -6.41 -18.63
N ASN A 42 0.62 -6.83 -18.15
CA ASN A 42 0.17 -6.50 -16.81
C ASN A 42 0.86 -7.33 -15.72
N THR A 43 1.14 -8.61 -15.96
CA THR A 43 1.89 -9.47 -15.04
C THR A 43 3.33 -8.98 -14.92
N VAL A 44 3.98 -8.60 -16.03
CA VAL A 44 5.33 -8.02 -16.00
C VAL A 44 5.35 -6.70 -15.27
N ARG A 45 4.35 -5.82 -15.47
CA ARG A 45 4.23 -4.56 -14.72
C ARG A 45 4.07 -4.82 -13.23
N TYR A 46 3.21 -5.77 -12.86
CA TYR A 46 3.00 -6.21 -11.49
C TYR A 46 4.28 -6.79 -10.85
N MET A 47 4.99 -7.65 -11.58
CA MET A 47 6.27 -8.21 -11.12
C MET A 47 7.36 -7.13 -11.02
N ARG A 48 7.31 -6.09 -11.87
CA ARG A 48 8.24 -4.94 -11.79
C ARG A 48 7.96 -4.06 -10.57
N THR A 49 6.69 -3.85 -10.21
CA THR A 49 6.31 -3.11 -8.99
C THR A 49 6.62 -3.89 -7.72
N LYS A 50 6.75 -5.22 -7.79
CA LYS A 50 7.11 -6.04 -6.61
C LYS A 50 8.46 -5.70 -6.00
N HIS A 51 9.40 -5.20 -6.79
CA HIS A 51 10.77 -4.92 -6.34
C HIS A 51 10.98 -3.50 -5.79
N VAL A 52 9.91 -2.73 -5.57
CA VAL A 52 10.06 -1.34 -5.14
C VAL A 52 9.88 -1.24 -3.62
N ASN A 53 10.97 -0.89 -2.92
CA ASN A 53 11.00 -0.58 -1.49
C ASN A 53 10.38 0.81 -1.21
N THR A 54 9.12 0.99 -1.59
CA THR A 54 8.35 2.18 -1.19
C THR A 54 7.71 1.96 0.17
N PRO A 55 7.45 3.05 0.94
CA PRO A 55 6.67 2.99 2.18
C PRO A 55 5.35 2.21 2.01
N TYR A 56 4.71 2.36 0.84
CA TYR A 56 3.47 1.66 0.51
C TYR A 56 3.55 0.12 0.58
N TYR A 57 4.73 -0.47 0.31
CA TYR A 57 4.97 -1.93 0.42
C TYR A 57 5.69 -2.35 1.71
N CYS A 58 6.14 -1.39 2.52
CA CYS A 58 6.98 -1.65 3.70
C CYS A 58 6.32 -1.24 5.03
N THR A 59 5.16 -0.58 5.00
CA THR A 59 4.48 -0.08 6.19
C THR A 59 3.35 -1.00 6.64
N TYR A 60 3.49 -1.58 7.83
CA TYR A 60 2.46 -2.39 8.48
C TYR A 60 1.77 -1.59 9.58
N ARG A 61 0.46 -1.74 9.70
CA ARG A 61 -0.30 -1.02 10.73
C ARG A 61 -0.79 -1.93 11.82
N VAL A 62 -0.58 -1.54 13.07
CA VAL A 62 -1.15 -2.21 14.24
C VAL A 62 -2.13 -1.26 14.89
N SER A 63 -3.42 -1.61 14.85
CA SER A 63 -4.47 -0.89 15.56
C SER A 63 -4.48 -1.30 17.03
N LEU A 64 -4.57 -0.32 17.91
CA LEU A 64 -4.47 -0.46 19.35
C LEU A 64 -5.77 -0.02 20.04
N LYS A 65 -5.89 -0.30 21.35
CA LYS A 65 -6.92 0.26 22.22
C LYS A 65 -6.26 1.20 23.22
N ASP A 66 -6.14 2.47 22.84
CA ASP A 66 -5.64 3.54 23.71
C ASP A 66 -4.31 3.17 24.39
N GLY A 67 -3.29 2.89 23.58
CA GLY A 67 -1.98 2.51 24.08
C GLY A 67 -1.21 3.69 24.68
N ASP A 68 -0.36 3.41 25.67
CA ASP A 68 0.56 4.41 26.23
C ASP A 68 1.87 4.44 25.42
N TYR A 69 2.32 5.64 25.05
CA TYR A 69 3.49 5.83 24.18
C TYR A 69 4.76 5.23 24.80
N SER A 70 5.07 5.54 26.07
CA SER A 70 6.31 5.14 26.72
C SER A 70 6.34 3.62 26.93
N ALA A 71 5.22 3.02 27.35
CA ALA A 71 5.09 1.58 27.50
C ALA A 71 5.22 0.83 26.16
N LEU A 72 4.60 1.34 25.10
CA LEU A 72 4.68 0.75 23.76
C LEU A 72 6.09 0.87 23.19
N SER A 73 6.74 2.02 23.32
CA SER A 73 8.08 2.24 22.78
C SER A 73 9.08 1.21 23.33
N GLY A 74 9.02 0.92 24.64
CA GLY A 74 9.86 -0.11 25.25
C GLY A 74 9.52 -1.54 24.83
N ALA A 75 8.22 -1.86 24.71
CA ALA A 75 7.79 -3.20 24.26
C ALA A 75 8.19 -3.48 22.81
N LEU A 76 8.15 -2.47 21.94
CA LEU A 76 8.48 -2.58 20.52
C LEU A 76 9.97 -2.90 20.31
N ASP A 77 10.87 -2.39 21.14
CA ASP A 77 12.31 -2.66 21.02
C ASP A 77 12.62 -4.16 21.21
N GLY A 78 11.93 -4.82 22.15
CA GLY A 78 12.06 -6.26 22.35
C GLY A 78 11.37 -7.08 21.26
N ILE A 79 10.16 -6.68 20.85
CA ILE A 79 9.42 -7.40 19.81
C ILE A 79 10.16 -7.30 18.48
N LEU A 80 10.68 -6.14 18.09
CA LEU A 80 11.23 -5.88 16.77
C LEU A 80 12.76 -6.05 16.67
N GLN A 81 13.41 -6.57 17.70
CA GLN A 81 14.88 -6.65 17.80
C GLN A 81 15.59 -7.25 16.57
N ASP A 82 15.04 -8.33 15.99
CA ASP A 82 15.60 -9.02 14.83
C ASP A 82 14.93 -8.59 13.50
N THR A 83 14.58 -7.32 13.37
CA THR A 83 13.91 -6.82 12.17
C THR A 83 14.50 -5.48 11.77
N ASP A 84 14.83 -5.34 10.50
CA ASP A 84 15.34 -4.08 9.95
C ASP A 84 14.21 -3.05 9.83
N ILE A 85 13.96 -2.36 10.95
CA ILE A 85 13.00 -1.27 11.05
C ILE A 85 13.66 0.02 10.60
N LYS A 86 13.06 0.66 9.60
CA LYS A 86 13.43 2.01 9.17
C LYS A 86 12.92 3.06 10.14
N ASP A 87 11.66 2.92 10.56
CA ASP A 87 11.03 3.81 11.55
C ASP A 87 9.71 3.25 12.09
N ILE A 88 9.22 3.85 13.18
CA ILE A 88 7.93 3.57 13.80
C ILE A 88 7.19 4.89 13.98
N VAL A 89 5.98 4.99 13.42
CA VAL A 89 5.13 6.17 13.55
C VAL A 89 3.97 5.85 14.49
N PHE A 90 3.87 6.60 15.59
CA PHE A 90 2.78 6.54 16.55
C PHE A 90 1.71 7.53 16.16
N SER A 91 0.44 7.14 16.24
CA SER A 91 -0.66 8.01 15.85
C SER A 91 -1.79 7.99 16.86
N SER A 92 -2.36 9.17 17.09
CA SER A 92 -3.47 9.44 18.00
C SER A 92 -4.57 10.21 17.28
N ARG A 93 -5.82 9.80 17.45
CA ARG A 93 -6.99 10.61 17.08
C ARG A 93 -7.43 11.37 18.31
N TRP A 94 -7.03 12.62 18.37
CA TRP A 94 -7.52 13.56 19.35
C TRP A 94 -8.95 13.99 19.00
N LYS A 95 -9.85 13.89 19.97
CA LYS A 95 -11.25 14.31 19.82
C LYS A 95 -11.66 15.18 20.99
N GLU A 96 -12.09 16.40 20.67
CA GLU A 96 -12.63 17.36 21.62
C GLU A 96 -13.80 18.08 20.97
N GLU A 97 -14.99 17.93 21.54
CA GLU A 97 -16.24 18.48 21.01
C GLU A 97 -16.45 18.19 19.51
N LYS A 98 -16.28 19.20 18.65
CA LYS A 98 -16.42 19.13 17.19
C LYS A 98 -15.08 18.94 16.47
N ILE A 99 -13.96 19.01 17.19
CA ILE A 99 -12.62 18.87 16.65
C ILE A 99 -12.23 17.39 16.72
N SER A 100 -11.99 16.79 15.57
CA SER A 100 -11.38 15.47 15.44
C SER A 100 -10.14 15.64 14.59
N LYS A 101 -8.96 15.47 15.20
CA LYS A 101 -7.66 15.65 14.54
C LYS A 101 -6.77 14.45 14.80
N THR A 102 -6.01 14.06 13.79
CA THR A 102 -5.03 12.99 13.91
C THR A 102 -3.64 13.58 14.05
N PHE A 103 -2.97 13.25 15.16
CA PHE A 103 -1.58 13.58 15.42
C PHE A 103 -0.73 12.34 15.20
N SER A 104 0.42 12.51 14.56
CA SER A 104 1.41 11.45 14.40
C SER A 104 2.80 11.93 14.81
N ALA A 105 3.62 10.99 15.27
CA ALA A 105 5.03 11.24 15.57
C ALA A 105 5.89 10.02 15.19
N SER A 106 7.01 10.26 14.52
CA SER A 106 8.04 9.24 14.27
C SER A 106 8.93 9.08 15.47
N LYS A 107 9.29 7.83 15.79
CA LYS A 107 10.30 7.52 16.81
C LYS A 107 11.62 8.24 16.51
N ASN A 108 12.01 8.28 15.24
CA ASN A 108 13.22 8.95 14.75
C ASN A 108 13.04 10.45 14.41
N ASN A 109 11.85 11.03 14.67
CA ASN A 109 11.49 12.41 14.28
C ASN A 109 11.65 12.74 12.79
N ASP A 110 11.57 11.72 11.93
CA ASP A 110 11.67 11.89 10.48
C ASP A 110 10.29 11.81 9.84
N ALA A 111 9.70 12.98 9.53
CA ALA A 111 8.42 13.05 8.82
C ALA A 111 8.57 12.78 7.30
N GLY A 112 9.80 12.80 6.78
CA GLY A 112 10.11 12.67 5.36
C GLY A 112 10.14 11.23 4.84
N LEU A 113 10.21 10.22 5.71
CA LEU A 113 10.43 8.82 5.28
C LEU A 113 9.32 8.26 4.41
N ALA A 114 8.08 8.73 4.61
CA ALA A 114 6.92 8.22 3.90
C ALA A 114 6.32 9.20 2.87
N TRP A 115 6.68 10.48 2.91
CA TRP A 115 5.84 11.53 2.31
C TRP A 115 6.64 12.67 1.68
N GLN A 116 6.00 13.36 0.72
CA GLN A 116 6.64 14.42 -0.03
C GLN A 116 6.47 15.77 0.67
N LYS A 117 7.59 16.52 0.71
CA LYS A 117 7.62 17.92 1.09
C LYS A 117 6.89 18.77 0.05
N LEU A 118 6.02 19.67 0.51
CA LEU A 118 5.37 20.67 -0.34
C LEU A 118 5.81 22.10 0.01
N LYS A 119 5.79 22.46 1.30
CA LYS A 119 6.23 23.78 1.78
C LYS A 119 7.00 23.67 3.10
N GLY A 120 7.91 24.60 3.38
CA GLY A 120 8.61 24.67 4.66
C GLY A 120 9.60 23.53 4.88
N ARG A 121 9.54 22.88 6.05
CA ARG A 121 10.38 21.74 6.43
C ARG A 121 9.54 20.46 6.58
N ILE A 122 10.18 19.30 6.44
CA ILE A 122 9.59 17.98 6.73
C ILE A 122 10.36 17.25 7.85
N HIS A 123 11.17 17.99 8.58
CA HIS A 123 11.93 17.50 9.73
C HIS A 123 11.94 18.60 10.79
N PHE A 124 11.90 18.19 12.05
CA PHE A 124 12.10 19.07 13.18
C PHE A 124 13.59 19.31 13.40
N THR A 125 13.92 20.46 13.96
CA THR A 125 15.26 20.75 14.46
C THR A 125 15.48 20.02 15.78
N GLU A 126 16.74 19.79 16.12
CA GLU A 126 17.11 19.18 17.39
C GLU A 126 16.60 19.99 18.59
N SER A 127 16.62 21.33 18.51
CA SER A 127 16.07 22.19 19.56
C SER A 127 14.56 22.03 19.73
N GLU A 128 13.81 21.95 18.63
CA GLU A 128 12.35 21.73 18.66
C GLU A 128 12.01 20.39 19.33
N ILE A 129 12.82 19.35 19.06
CA ILE A 129 12.66 18.02 19.66
C ILE A 129 13.02 18.05 21.14
N GLN A 130 14.19 18.56 21.51
CA GLN A 130 14.66 18.56 22.91
C GLN A 130 13.80 19.42 23.82
N ASN A 131 13.37 20.59 23.33
CA ASN A 131 12.56 21.54 24.10
C ASN A 131 11.06 21.23 24.05
N ARG A 132 10.63 20.20 23.30
CA ARG A 132 9.22 19.83 23.11
C ARG A 132 8.40 21.01 22.59
N GLU A 133 8.94 21.72 21.61
CA GLU A 133 8.26 22.90 21.10
C GLU A 133 6.94 22.53 20.42
N SER A 134 5.88 23.30 20.71
CA SER A 134 4.57 23.18 20.07
C SER A 134 4.61 23.59 18.60
N CYS A 135 5.26 22.76 17.79
CA CYS A 135 5.41 22.93 16.35
C CYS A 135 4.85 21.71 15.62
N VAL A 136 4.39 21.96 14.39
CA VAL A 136 3.70 20.94 13.60
C VAL A 136 4.07 21.02 12.13
N ILE A 137 4.12 19.86 11.49
CA ILE A 137 4.10 19.77 10.03
C ILE A 137 2.67 19.35 9.65
N ALA A 138 1.96 20.23 8.94
CA ALA A 138 0.55 20.00 8.61
C ALA A 138 0.41 19.17 7.32
N ALA A 139 -0.63 18.35 7.25
CA ALA A 139 -1.03 17.73 5.99
C ALA A 139 -1.62 18.76 5.03
N TYR A 140 -1.22 18.63 3.77
CA TYR A 140 -1.79 19.36 2.66
C TYR A 140 -3.24 18.98 2.38
N TYR A 141 -3.65 17.77 2.76
CA TYR A 141 -5.03 17.32 2.65
C TYR A 141 -5.57 17.03 4.05
N GLN A 142 -6.64 17.73 4.44
CA GLN A 142 -7.31 17.55 5.73
C GLN A 142 -8.82 17.41 5.51
N GLY A 143 -9.44 16.42 6.15
CA GLY A 143 -10.90 16.32 6.26
C GLY A 143 -11.68 16.32 4.93
N GLY A 144 -11.10 15.85 3.83
CA GLY A 144 -11.79 15.80 2.52
C GLY A 144 -11.49 16.95 1.56
N GLY A 145 -10.53 17.83 1.88
CA GLY A 145 -10.12 18.93 1.01
C GLY A 145 -8.68 19.40 1.22
N TYR A 146 -8.24 20.32 0.38
CA TYR A 146 -6.92 20.94 0.51
C TYR A 146 -6.87 21.86 1.72
N SER A 147 -5.87 21.68 2.56
CA SER A 147 -5.56 22.56 3.68
C SER A 147 -5.00 23.88 3.15
N ALA A 148 -5.61 24.99 3.58
CA ALA A 148 -5.14 26.34 3.26
C ALA A 148 -3.94 26.78 4.13
N VAL A 149 -3.51 25.93 5.07
CA VAL A 149 -2.44 26.21 6.03
C VAL A 149 -1.10 26.43 5.31
N ASN A 150 -0.37 27.45 5.76
CA ASN A 150 0.98 27.78 5.32
C ASN A 150 1.97 27.73 6.48
N THR A 151 3.25 27.74 6.12
CA THR A 151 4.35 27.83 7.08
C THR A 151 4.35 29.18 7.77
N GLY A 152 4.53 29.19 9.09
CA GLY A 152 4.43 30.39 9.93
C GLY A 152 3.02 30.64 10.48
N ASP A 153 2.01 29.90 10.02
CA ASP A 153 0.69 29.96 10.61
C ASP A 153 0.69 29.30 12.00
N THR A 154 -0.27 29.70 12.84
CA THR A 154 -0.52 29.08 14.14
C THR A 154 -1.88 28.39 14.10
N ILE A 155 -1.93 27.14 14.57
CA ILE A 155 -3.15 26.32 14.60
C ILE A 155 -3.55 26.08 16.05
N SER A 156 -4.78 26.45 16.41
CA SER A 156 -5.37 26.09 17.70
C SER A 156 -5.95 24.68 17.66
N CYS A 157 -5.57 23.85 18.64
CA CYS A 157 -6.01 22.47 18.80
C CYS A 157 -6.74 22.26 20.14
N GLY A 158 -7.64 23.20 20.47
CA GLY A 158 -8.47 23.11 21.68
C GLY A 158 -7.62 23.13 22.95
N SER A 159 -7.87 22.19 23.86
CA SER A 159 -7.12 22.08 25.13
C SER A 159 -5.65 21.69 24.97
N LEU A 160 -5.22 21.22 23.79
CA LEU A 160 -3.80 21.00 23.48
C LEU A 160 -3.03 22.29 23.21
N GLY A 161 -3.73 23.43 23.10
CA GLY A 161 -3.12 24.74 22.87
C GLY A 161 -2.82 25.02 21.41
N GLU A 162 -1.82 25.87 21.18
CA GLU A 162 -1.48 26.40 19.87
C GLU A 162 -0.19 25.77 19.32
N PHE A 163 -0.18 25.49 18.02
CA PHE A 163 0.94 24.87 17.32
C PHE A 163 1.40 25.74 16.15
N ASN A 164 2.70 26.01 16.09
CA ASN A 164 3.32 26.74 14.99
C ASN A 164 3.62 25.81 13.82
N VAL A 165 3.17 26.18 12.63
CA VAL A 165 3.34 25.36 11.42
C VAL A 165 4.72 25.61 10.83
N VAL A 166 5.59 24.62 10.93
CA VAL A 166 6.96 24.69 10.38
C VAL A 166 7.06 24.10 8.97
N GLY A 167 6.01 23.41 8.52
CA GLY A 167 5.99 22.70 7.25
C GLY A 167 4.64 22.20 6.79
N VAL A 168 4.55 21.86 5.51
CA VAL A 168 3.39 21.24 4.88
C VAL A 168 3.84 20.12 3.94
N GLY A 169 3.17 18.97 4.01
CA GLY A 169 3.50 17.79 3.21
C GLY A 169 2.31 16.86 3.00
N THR A 170 2.53 15.76 2.29
CA THR A 170 1.48 14.81 1.89
C THR A 170 1.33 13.67 2.91
N PHE A 171 0.89 13.98 4.13
CA PHE A 171 0.74 12.97 5.20
C PHE A 171 -0.70 12.41 5.25
N ASN A 172 -0.84 11.22 5.83
CA ASN A 172 -2.15 10.62 6.11
C ASN A 172 -2.78 11.11 7.43
N SER A 173 -2.01 11.72 8.32
CA SER A 173 -2.48 12.37 9.54
C SER A 173 -2.63 13.87 9.32
N ASP A 174 -3.52 14.53 10.09
CA ASP A 174 -3.71 15.98 9.96
C ASP A 174 -2.43 16.73 10.33
N TYR A 175 -1.73 16.24 11.35
CA TYR A 175 -0.61 16.88 12.00
C TYR A 175 0.49 15.89 12.34
N TYR A 176 1.72 16.26 12.02
CA TYR A 176 2.92 15.58 12.49
C TYR A 176 3.62 16.46 13.53
N ILE A 177 3.96 15.90 14.69
CA ILE A 177 4.60 16.61 15.79
C ILE A 177 5.86 15.87 16.26
N PRO A 178 6.79 16.54 16.98
CA PRO A 178 7.93 15.85 17.57
C PRO A 178 7.50 14.72 18.52
N SER A 179 8.21 13.60 18.53
CA SER A 179 7.90 12.45 19.39
C SER A 179 7.96 12.78 20.88
N THR A 180 8.89 13.64 21.28
CA THR A 180 9.02 14.15 22.64
C THR A 180 7.83 15.00 23.07
N LEU A 181 7.24 15.76 22.15
CA LEU A 181 6.00 16.51 22.39
C LEU A 181 4.80 15.56 22.44
N PHE A 182 4.72 14.60 21.52
CA PHE A 182 3.67 13.59 21.51
C PHE A 182 3.60 12.84 22.84
N GLU A 183 4.74 12.42 23.37
CA GLU A 183 4.85 11.81 24.70
C GLU A 183 4.43 12.76 25.82
N ALA A 184 4.90 14.01 25.79
CA ALA A 184 4.59 15.01 26.82
C ALA A 184 3.11 15.42 26.86
N LEU A 185 2.40 15.32 25.73
CA LEU A 185 0.96 15.58 25.65
C LEU A 185 0.11 14.39 26.15
N HIS A 186 0.73 13.25 26.50
CA HIS A 186 0.05 12.04 26.95
C HIS A 186 -1.08 11.60 26.00
N LEU A 187 -0.86 11.75 24.69
CA LEU A 187 -1.85 11.37 23.69
C LEU A 187 -2.00 9.83 23.64
N PRO A 188 -3.24 9.30 23.63
CA PRO A 188 -3.45 7.87 23.50
C PRO A 188 -3.04 7.39 22.11
N VAL A 189 -2.30 6.29 22.04
CA VAL A 189 -1.88 5.69 20.77
C VAL A 189 -3.02 4.80 20.25
N ASP A 190 -3.68 5.26 19.18
CA ASP A 190 -4.73 4.52 18.48
C ASP A 190 -4.16 3.45 17.55
N TYR A 191 -3.04 3.75 16.90
CA TYR A 191 -2.37 2.83 16.01
C TYR A 191 -0.90 3.21 15.86
N ILE A 192 -0.10 2.22 15.45
CA ILE A 192 1.28 2.41 15.05
C ILE A 192 1.48 1.91 13.62
N ASP A 193 2.29 2.64 12.86
CA ASP A 193 2.76 2.25 11.55
C ASP A 193 4.24 1.86 11.66
N ILE A 194 4.54 0.60 11.41
CA ILE A 194 5.89 0.03 11.46
C ILE A 194 6.42 -0.02 10.03
N ILE A 195 7.48 0.75 9.77
CA ILE A 195 8.06 0.93 8.45
C ILE A 195 9.35 0.12 8.38
N LEU A 196 9.38 -0.88 7.52
CA LEU A 196 10.57 -1.70 7.27
C LEU A 196 11.56 -0.99 6.34
N ALA A 197 12.84 -1.31 6.46
CA ALA A 197 13.87 -0.84 5.54
C ALA A 197 13.66 -1.39 4.13
N GLU A 198 13.24 -2.65 4.04
CA GLU A 198 12.98 -3.35 2.80
C GLU A 198 11.64 -4.08 2.84
N ARG A 199 11.07 -4.33 1.66
CA ARG A 199 9.86 -5.13 1.52
C ARG A 199 10.16 -6.57 1.96
N LEU A 200 9.30 -7.14 2.80
CA LEU A 200 9.40 -8.56 3.16
C LEU A 200 9.06 -9.49 1.98
N PRO A 201 9.72 -10.65 1.88
CA PRO A 201 9.29 -11.75 1.04
C PRO A 201 7.86 -12.20 1.37
N MET A 202 7.19 -12.84 0.41
CA MET A 202 5.77 -13.18 0.55
C MET A 202 5.52 -14.12 1.73
N GLU A 203 6.41 -15.10 1.88
CA GLU A 203 6.44 -16.12 2.93
C GLU A 203 6.68 -15.55 4.33
N GLU A 204 7.30 -14.37 4.44
CA GLU A 204 7.62 -13.73 5.73
C GLU A 204 6.53 -12.78 6.22
N HIS A 205 5.56 -12.42 5.38
CA HIS A 205 4.43 -11.56 5.78
C HIS A 205 3.66 -12.14 6.96
N GLN A 206 3.20 -13.40 6.88
CA GLN A 206 2.36 -13.97 7.94
C GLN A 206 3.13 -14.15 9.26
N PRO A 207 4.38 -14.69 9.27
CA PRO A 207 5.21 -14.72 10.47
C PRO A 207 5.38 -13.32 11.10
N PHE A 208 5.65 -12.30 10.28
CA PHE A 208 5.80 -10.93 10.77
C PHE A 208 4.49 -10.38 11.34
N MET A 209 3.35 -10.59 10.68
CA MET A 209 2.03 -10.19 11.17
C MET A 209 1.68 -10.86 12.52
N ASN A 210 2.05 -12.13 12.70
CA ASN A 210 1.87 -12.84 13.96
C ASN A 210 2.75 -12.22 15.06
N LYS A 211 4.00 -11.87 14.72
CA LYS A 211 4.93 -11.16 15.61
C LYS A 211 4.36 -9.81 16.04
N LEU A 212 3.79 -9.03 15.12
CA LEU A 212 3.13 -7.76 15.42
C LEU A 212 1.86 -7.91 16.28
N SER A 213 1.18 -9.05 16.17
CA SER A 213 -0.01 -9.33 17.00
C SER A 213 0.33 -9.52 18.48
N ALA A 214 1.60 -9.75 18.82
CA ALA A 214 2.07 -9.84 20.20
C ALA A 214 2.27 -8.47 20.87
N ILE A 215 2.10 -7.36 20.12
CA ILE A 215 2.23 -6.01 20.67
C ILE A 215 1.12 -5.78 21.71
N PRO A 216 1.46 -5.29 22.92
CA PRO A 216 0.48 -5.04 23.97
C PRO A 216 -0.66 -4.13 23.48
N GLY A 217 -1.90 -4.58 23.67
CA GLY A 217 -3.09 -3.83 23.25
C GLY A 217 -3.41 -3.90 21.75
N ALA A 218 -2.69 -4.71 20.97
CA ALA A 218 -3.00 -4.95 19.56
C ALA A 218 -4.40 -5.56 19.40
N LYS A 219 -5.23 -4.93 18.55
CA LYS A 219 -6.55 -5.42 18.16
C LYS A 219 -6.55 -6.04 16.77
N GLN A 220 -5.82 -5.41 15.86
CA GLN A 220 -5.78 -5.78 14.47
C GLN A 220 -4.44 -5.38 13.89
N VAL A 221 -3.83 -6.31 13.16
CA VAL A 221 -2.67 -6.02 12.32
C VAL A 221 -3.15 -5.98 10.88
N LEU A 222 -2.79 -4.91 10.17
CA LEU A 222 -3.04 -4.75 8.74
C LEU A 222 -1.72 -4.93 8.00
N PRO A 223 -1.71 -5.74 6.92
CA PRO A 223 -0.52 -5.94 6.11
C PRO A 223 -0.14 -4.64 5.40
N ALA A 224 1.07 -4.60 4.87
CA ALA A 224 1.46 -3.49 4.01
C ALA A 224 0.48 -3.30 2.85
N TYR A 225 0.10 -2.04 2.60
CA TYR A 225 -0.98 -1.70 1.68
C TYR A 225 -0.80 -2.32 0.30
N GLY A 226 0.41 -2.24 -0.26
CA GLY A 226 0.69 -2.83 -1.57
C GLY A 226 0.63 -4.36 -1.59
N VAL A 227 0.84 -5.03 -0.46
CA VAL A 227 0.74 -6.50 -0.38
C VAL A 227 -0.72 -6.95 -0.42
N ALA A 228 -1.63 -6.21 0.23
CA ALA A 228 -3.05 -6.49 0.17
C ALA A 228 -3.60 -6.40 -1.27
N ASP A 229 -3.23 -5.32 -1.97
CA ASP A 229 -3.60 -5.11 -3.37
C ASP A 229 -2.98 -6.19 -4.27
N ASP A 230 -1.74 -6.60 -3.97
CA ASP A 230 -1.05 -7.65 -4.71
C ASP A 230 -1.79 -9.01 -4.62
N ILE A 231 -2.31 -9.37 -3.44
CA ILE A 231 -3.05 -10.62 -3.22
C ILE A 231 -4.36 -10.61 -4.01
N GLN A 232 -5.10 -9.50 -3.96
CA GLN A 232 -6.38 -9.36 -4.66
C GLN A 232 -6.19 -9.37 -6.18
N TYR A 233 -5.16 -8.68 -6.67
CA TYR A 233 -4.83 -8.64 -8.08
C TYR A 233 -4.50 -10.02 -8.65
N LEU A 234 -3.70 -10.81 -7.92
CA LEU A 234 -3.28 -12.14 -8.38
C LEU A 234 -4.48 -13.10 -8.50
N SER A 235 -5.38 -13.09 -7.51
CA SER A 235 -6.57 -13.96 -7.50
C SER A 235 -7.47 -13.72 -8.73
N ASN A 236 -7.77 -12.46 -9.04
CA ASN A 236 -8.62 -12.10 -10.18
C ASN A 236 -7.99 -12.46 -11.53
N ASN A 237 -6.67 -12.32 -11.66
CA ASN A 237 -5.96 -12.66 -12.89
C ASN A 237 -5.86 -14.18 -13.10
N ILE A 238 -5.60 -14.96 -12.05
CA ILE A 238 -5.58 -16.43 -12.14
C ILE A 238 -6.94 -16.98 -12.54
N LEU A 239 -8.03 -16.45 -11.95
CA LEU A 239 -9.39 -16.84 -12.33
C LEU A 239 -9.68 -16.52 -13.81
N SER A 240 -9.26 -15.35 -14.28
CA SER A 240 -9.40 -14.94 -15.68
C SER A 240 -8.62 -15.86 -16.62
N ILE A 241 -7.39 -16.24 -16.26
CA ILE A 241 -6.57 -17.19 -17.00
C ILE A 241 -7.27 -18.56 -17.06
N PHE A 242 -7.77 -19.04 -15.93
CA PHE A 242 -8.42 -20.36 -15.85
C PHE A 242 -9.68 -20.43 -16.72
N ILE A 243 -10.55 -19.42 -16.64
CA ILE A 243 -11.77 -19.33 -17.46
C ILE A 243 -11.41 -19.35 -18.94
N LEU A 244 -10.38 -18.59 -19.35
CA LEU A 244 -9.97 -18.54 -20.75
C LEU A 244 -9.28 -19.81 -21.25
N TYR A 245 -8.54 -20.49 -20.39
CA TYR A 245 -7.97 -21.78 -20.72
C TYR A 245 -9.08 -22.82 -20.99
N ILE A 246 -10.13 -22.82 -20.15
CA ILE A 246 -11.32 -23.64 -20.37
C ILE A 246 -12.01 -23.27 -21.69
N PHE A 247 -12.27 -21.99 -21.96
CA PHE A 247 -12.89 -21.55 -23.22
C PHE A 247 -12.07 -21.94 -24.45
N SER A 248 -10.74 -21.81 -24.37
CA SER A 248 -9.83 -22.14 -25.47
C SER A 248 -9.77 -23.65 -25.74
N ILE A 249 -9.70 -24.47 -24.69
CA ILE A 249 -9.79 -25.93 -24.81
C ILE A 249 -11.14 -26.36 -25.37
N THR A 250 -12.23 -25.74 -24.90
CA THR A 250 -13.59 -26.07 -25.36
C THR A 250 -13.74 -25.72 -26.84
N ALA A 251 -13.27 -24.54 -27.27
CA ALA A 251 -13.29 -24.14 -28.68
C ALA A 251 -12.44 -25.08 -29.56
N LEU A 252 -11.26 -25.51 -29.09
CA LEU A 252 -10.41 -26.47 -29.79
C LEU A 252 -11.08 -27.84 -29.90
N LEU A 253 -11.63 -28.38 -28.80
CA LEU A 253 -12.31 -29.67 -28.78
C LEU A 253 -13.53 -29.67 -29.72
N PHE A 254 -14.38 -28.64 -29.67
CA PHE A 254 -15.53 -28.53 -30.58
C PHE A 254 -15.14 -28.31 -32.05
N SER A 255 -13.99 -27.67 -32.33
CA SER A 255 -13.46 -27.56 -33.69
C SER A 255 -12.88 -28.87 -34.26
N SER A 256 -12.60 -29.85 -33.39
CA SER A 256 -12.06 -31.17 -33.73
C SER A 256 -13.09 -32.31 -33.75
N ILE A 257 -14.34 -32.07 -33.32
CA ILE A 257 -15.39 -33.09 -33.18
C ILE A 257 -16.42 -33.06 -34.32
N LEU A 258 -16.40 -32.08 -35.23
CA LEU A 258 -17.24 -32.14 -36.43
C LEU A 258 -16.64 -33.12 -37.45
N PRO A 259 -17.32 -34.23 -37.77
CA PRO A 259 -16.85 -35.13 -38.83
C PRO A 259 -16.97 -34.43 -40.20
N PRO A 260 -16.20 -34.86 -41.21
CA PRO A 260 -16.21 -34.30 -42.55
C PRO A 260 -17.58 -34.35 -43.22
#